data_AF-C7Z713-F1
#
_entry.id   AF-C7Z713-F1
#
_cell.length_a   1.000
_cell.length_b   1.000
_cell.length_c   1.000
_cell.angle_alpha   90.00
_cell.angle_beta   90.00
_cell.angle_gamma   90.00
#
_symmetry.space_group_name_H-M   'P 1'
#
loop_
_entity.id
_entity.type
_entity.pdbx_description
1 polymer ?
#
loop_
_entity_poly.entity_id
_entity_poly.type
_entity_poly.pdbx_seq_one_letter_code
_entity_poly.pdbx_strand_id
1 'polypeptide(L)'
;MSKGRAAGGVDQIVKLIVGAGQASPSPPVGPALGSKGVKSMDFCKEFNARTAHITTGTPMPCRVVVRPDRSFTFDVRTPHTSWLLLNAADAPTKKGSRKGASNPGHETVGSISLKHVYEIAKIKQTELRLSGLSLEGLCRSIIYQAKSIGINVVP
;
A
#
# COMPACT_ATOMS: atom_id res chain seq x y z
N MET A 1 -38.33 -7.73 23.71
CA MET A 1 -37.13 -8.58 23.58
C MET A 1 -37.12 -9.23 22.20
N SER A 2 -36.48 -8.58 21.22
CA SER A 2 -36.37 -9.10 19.85
C SER A 2 -35.02 -9.81 19.71
N LYS A 3 -35.04 -11.15 19.67
CA LYS A 3 -33.88 -11.98 19.37
C LYS A 3 -33.55 -11.85 17.88
N GLY A 4 -32.69 -10.89 17.53
CA GLY A 4 -31.99 -10.86 16.25
C GLY A 4 -30.99 -12.01 16.22
N ARG A 5 -31.28 -13.04 15.43
CA ARG A 5 -30.41 -14.20 15.18
C ARG A 5 -29.17 -13.69 14.43
N ALA A 6 -28.07 -13.43 15.14
CA ALA A 6 -26.79 -13.12 14.51
C ALA A 6 -26.34 -14.35 13.71
N ALA A 7 -26.45 -14.29 12.38
CA ALA A 7 -25.89 -15.28 11.50
C ALA A 7 -24.37 -15.32 11.72
N GLY A 8 -23.84 -16.46 12.18
CA GLY A 8 -22.41 -16.69 12.42
C GLY A 8 -21.62 -16.75 11.11
N GLY A 9 -21.46 -15.61 10.45
CA GLY A 9 -20.57 -15.46 9.30
C GLY A 9 -19.20 -14.95 9.74
N VAL A 10 -18.15 -15.46 9.10
CA VAL A 10 -16.77 -15.02 9.31
C VAL A 10 -16.45 -13.85 8.39
N ASP A 11 -15.92 -12.77 8.94
CA ASP A 11 -15.43 -11.62 8.17
C ASP A 11 -14.41 -12.07 7.11
N GLN A 12 -14.64 -11.67 5.85
CA GLN A 12 -13.76 -11.98 4.74
C GLN A 12 -12.83 -10.81 4.48
N ILE A 13 -11.52 -11.07 4.38
CA ILE A 13 -10.52 -10.04 4.12
C ILE A 13 -10.07 -10.14 2.66
N VAL A 14 -10.25 -9.05 1.92
CA VAL A 14 -9.74 -8.90 0.55
C VAL A 14 -8.58 -7.90 0.57
N LYS A 15 -7.43 -8.31 0.03
CA LYS A 15 -6.26 -7.44 -0.15
C LYS A 15 -6.19 -7.02 -1.61
N LEU A 16 -6.15 -5.73 -1.86
CA LEU A 16 -6.04 -5.16 -3.21
C LEU A 16 -4.95 -4.09 -3.26
N ILE A 17 -4.41 -3.87 -4.45
CA ILE A 17 -3.51 -2.76 -4.75
C ILE A 17 -4.17 -1.95 -5.84
N VAL A 18 -4.40 -0.66 -5.55
CA VAL A 18 -5.12 0.25 -6.45
C VAL A 18 -4.34 1.55 -6.55
N GLY A 19 -4.27 2.13 -7.75
CA GLY A 19 -3.65 3.44 -7.94
C GLY A 19 -4.45 4.53 -7.23
N ALA A 20 -3.76 5.42 -6.51
CA ALA A 20 -4.36 6.60 -5.88
C ALA A 20 -5.17 7.41 -6.91
N GLY A 21 -6.41 7.76 -6.56
CA GLY A 21 -7.34 8.50 -7.43
C GLY A 21 -7.81 7.76 -8.69
N GLN A 22 -7.46 6.48 -8.88
CA GLN A 22 -7.76 5.69 -10.08
C GLN A 22 -8.60 4.44 -9.79
N ALA A 23 -9.30 4.37 -8.66
CA ALA A 23 -10.21 3.28 -8.40
C ALA A 23 -11.42 3.32 -9.36
N SER A 24 -11.64 2.21 -10.06
CA SER A 24 -12.77 2.02 -10.98
C SER A 24 -13.30 0.59 -10.83
N PRO A 25 -14.58 0.31 -11.17
CA PRO A 25 -15.16 -1.04 -11.10
C PRO A 25 -14.58 -2.03 -12.12
N SER A 26 -13.52 -1.66 -12.83
CA SER A 26 -12.78 -2.52 -13.75
C SER A 26 -11.90 -3.55 -13.00
N PRO A 27 -11.40 -4.61 -13.66
CA PRO A 27 -10.30 -5.41 -13.10
C PRO A 27 -9.16 -4.45 -12.75
N PRO A 28 -8.65 -4.38 -11.50
CA PRO A 28 -8.59 -5.39 -10.44
C PRO A 28 -9.64 -5.31 -9.32
N VAL A 29 -10.42 -4.22 -9.22
CA VAL A 29 -11.32 -3.96 -8.08
C VAL A 29 -12.67 -4.64 -8.25
N GLY A 30 -13.27 -4.54 -9.44
CA GLY A 30 -14.60 -5.07 -9.72
C GLY A 30 -14.74 -6.57 -9.45
N PRO A 31 -13.89 -7.44 -10.04
CA PRO A 31 -13.95 -8.88 -9.78
C PRO A 31 -13.66 -9.26 -8.32
N ALA A 32 -12.71 -8.55 -7.67
CA ALA A 32 -12.27 -8.85 -6.31
C ALA A 32 -13.36 -8.56 -5.26
N LEU A 33 -14.08 -7.44 -5.40
CA LEU A 33 -15.14 -7.04 -4.47
C LEU A 33 -16.53 -7.55 -4.90
N GLY A 34 -16.81 -7.59 -6.20
CA GLY A 34 -18.08 -8.04 -6.76
C GLY A 34 -18.38 -9.51 -6.47
N SER A 35 -17.37 -10.38 -6.50
CA SER A 35 -17.51 -11.81 -6.12
C SER A 35 -17.91 -12.01 -4.65
N LYS A 36 -17.72 -10.99 -3.81
CA LYS A 36 -18.10 -10.99 -2.38
C LYS A 36 -19.42 -10.25 -2.11
N GLY A 37 -20.11 -9.79 -3.15
CA GLY A 37 -21.39 -9.08 -3.03
C GLY A 37 -21.25 -7.64 -2.50
N VAL A 38 -20.05 -7.06 -2.59
CA VAL A 38 -19.77 -5.68 -2.14
C VAL A 38 -20.05 -4.69 -3.27
N LYS A 39 -20.65 -3.55 -2.92
CA LYS A 39 -20.88 -2.43 -3.86
C LYS A 39 -19.55 -1.77 -4.25
N SER A 40 -18.95 -2.27 -5.33
CA SER A 40 -17.64 -1.81 -5.82
C SER A 40 -17.62 -0.32 -6.17
N MET A 41 -18.74 0.25 -6.63
CA MET A 41 -18.85 1.68 -6.95
C MET A 41 -18.70 2.59 -5.73
N ASP A 42 -19.29 2.21 -4.60
CA ASP A 42 -19.21 2.98 -3.36
C ASP A 42 -17.78 2.96 -2.82
N PHE A 43 -17.13 1.78 -2.87
CA PHE A 43 -15.71 1.65 -2.56
C PHE A 43 -14.84 2.56 -3.44
N CYS A 44 -15.03 2.54 -4.77
CA CYS A 44 -14.22 3.35 -5.69
C CYS A 44 -14.34 4.85 -5.40
N LYS A 45 -15.55 5.36 -5.14
CA LYS A 45 -15.77 6.76 -4.79
C LYS A 45 -15.07 7.14 -3.49
N GLU A 46 -15.28 6.35 -2.44
CA GLU A 46 -14.69 6.64 -1.13
C GLU A 46 -13.17 6.51 -1.14
N PHE A 47 -12.62 5.53 -1.85
CA PHE A 47 -11.18 5.36 -2.03
C PHE A 47 -10.55 6.54 -2.77
N ASN A 48 -11.16 7.01 -3.87
CA ASN A 48 -10.65 8.16 -4.62
C ASN A 48 -10.70 9.44 -3.79
N ALA A 49 -11.76 9.65 -2.99
CA ALA A 49 -11.85 10.77 -2.06
C ALA A 49 -10.74 10.74 -0.99
N ARG A 50 -10.50 9.56 -0.38
CA ARG A 50 -9.43 9.39 0.62
C ARG A 50 -8.03 9.53 0.03
N THR A 51 -7.83 9.20 -1.24
CA THR A 51 -6.51 9.23 -1.90
C THR A 51 -6.28 10.48 -2.76
N ALA A 52 -7.20 11.45 -2.76
CA ALA A 52 -7.13 12.64 -3.60
C ALA A 52 -5.90 13.55 -3.33
N HIS A 53 -5.34 13.48 -2.11
CA HIS A 53 -4.15 14.25 -1.72
C HIS A 53 -2.83 13.56 -2.10
N ILE A 54 -2.88 12.33 -2.62
CA ILE A 54 -1.71 11.52 -2.98
C ILE A 54 -1.52 11.60 -4.50
N THR A 55 -0.27 11.59 -4.95
CA THR A 55 0.07 11.57 -6.38
C THR A 55 -0.70 10.46 -7.11
N THR A 56 -1.46 10.86 -8.13
CA THR A 56 -2.31 9.96 -8.92
C THR A 56 -1.51 8.78 -9.48
N GLY A 57 -2.06 7.57 -9.37
CA GLY A 57 -1.41 6.35 -9.85
C GLY A 57 -0.40 5.72 -8.89
N THR A 58 -0.13 6.35 -7.73
CA THR A 58 0.67 5.72 -6.68
C THR A 58 0.00 4.42 -6.21
N PRO A 59 0.69 3.25 -6.19
CA PRO A 59 0.08 2.00 -5.80
C PRO A 59 -0.18 1.97 -4.29
N MET A 60 -1.46 2.05 -3.93
CA MET A 60 -1.93 2.05 -2.55
C MET A 60 -2.49 0.67 -2.19
N PRO A 61 -1.89 -0.02 -1.22
CA PRO A 61 -2.45 -1.27 -0.70
C PRO A 61 -3.69 -0.96 0.14
N CYS A 62 -4.77 -1.69 -0.10
CA CYS A 62 -6.00 -1.57 0.64
C CYS A 62 -6.41 -2.93 1.21
N ARG A 63 -6.81 -2.93 2.48
CA ARG A 63 -7.41 -4.08 3.15
C ARG A 63 -8.89 -3.81 3.31
N VAL A 64 -9.71 -4.55 2.57
CA VAL A 64 -11.17 -4.50 2.67
C VAL A 64 -11.64 -5.66 3.54
N VAL A 65 -12.39 -5.35 4.59
CA VAL A 65 -13.05 -6.32 5.45
C VAL A 65 -14.53 -6.35 5.06
N VAL A 66 -14.99 -7.48 4.57
CA VAL A 66 -16.36 -7.73 4.16
C VAL A 66 -17.05 -8.51 5.27
N ARG A 67 -18.09 -7.91 5.84
CA ARG A 67 -18.90 -8.54 6.89
C ARG A 67 -19.98 -9.43 6.27
N PRO A 68 -20.59 -10.34 7.06
CA PRO A 68 -21.64 -11.25 6.58
C PRO A 68 -22.89 -10.55 6.05
N ASP A 69 -23.17 -9.34 6.53
CA ASP A 69 -24.28 -8.48 6.07
C ASP A 69 -23.98 -7.77 4.74
N ARG A 70 -22.86 -8.09 4.09
CA ARG A 70 -22.34 -7.45 2.87
C ARG A 70 -21.95 -5.98 3.07
N SER A 71 -21.92 -5.49 4.31
CA SER A 71 -21.25 -4.24 4.64
C SER A 71 -19.73 -4.44 4.49
N PHE A 72 -19.03 -3.36 4.15
CA PHE A 72 -17.58 -3.39 4.06
C PHE A 72 -16.99 -2.23 4.85
N THR A 73 -15.81 -2.47 5.42
CA THR A 73 -14.91 -1.42 5.88
C THR A 73 -13.59 -1.58 5.18
N PHE A 74 -12.88 -0.49 4.96
CA PHE A 74 -11.57 -0.57 4.33
C PHE A 74 -10.58 0.37 4.96
N ASP A 75 -9.34 -0.11 5.00
CA ASP A 75 -8.17 0.60 5.48
C ASP A 75 -7.21 0.81 4.29
N VAL A 76 -6.91 2.07 4.01
CA VAL A 76 -5.96 2.46 2.96
C VAL A 76 -4.59 2.60 3.62
N ARG A 77 -3.66 1.75 3.21
CA ARG A 77 -2.31 1.72 3.77
C ARG A 77 -1.38 2.61 2.99
N THR A 78 -0.29 3.01 3.64
CA THR A 78 0.79 3.73 2.96
C THR A 78 1.37 2.93 1.79
N PRO A 79 1.90 3.60 0.75
CA PRO A 79 2.49 2.92 -0.40
C PRO A 79 3.56 1.92 0.03
N HIS A 80 3.79 0.89 -0.80
CA HIS A 80 4.86 -0.07 -0.53
C HIS A 80 6.21 0.63 -0.45
N THR A 81 7.00 0.29 0.56
CA THR A 81 8.35 0.85 0.75
C THR A 81 9.26 0.59 -0.42
N SER A 82 9.16 -0.59 -1.04
CA SER A 82 9.91 -0.88 -2.27
C SER A 82 9.58 0.11 -3.39
N TRP A 83 8.31 0.47 -3.56
CA TRP A 83 7.90 1.47 -4.55
C TRP A 83 8.42 2.86 -4.19
N LEU A 84 8.31 3.28 -2.92
CA LEU A 84 8.83 4.58 -2.45
C LEU A 84 10.35 4.69 -2.63
N LEU A 85 11.09 3.62 -2.30
CA LEU A 85 12.53 3.57 -2.44
C LEU A 85 12.96 3.60 -3.91
N LEU A 86 12.31 2.82 -4.78
CA LEU A 86 12.58 2.83 -6.22
C LEU A 86 12.24 4.18 -6.86
N ASN A 87 11.18 4.85 -6.38
CA ASN A 87 10.81 6.19 -6.82
C ASN A 87 11.83 7.25 -6.37
N ALA A 88 12.32 7.16 -5.12
CA ALA A 88 13.33 8.07 -4.59
C ALA A 88 14.73 7.86 -5.19
N ALA A 89 15.07 6.61 -5.56
CA ALA A 89 16.35 6.26 -6.19
C ALA A 89 16.38 6.48 -7.70
N ASP A 90 15.28 7.00 -8.28
CA ASP A 90 15.01 7.09 -9.71
C ASP A 90 15.42 5.84 -10.51
N ALA A 91 15.02 4.68 -10.00
CA ALA A 91 15.38 3.39 -10.57
C ALA A 91 14.85 3.24 -12.02
N PRO A 92 15.58 2.53 -12.90
CA PRO A 92 15.17 2.29 -14.28
C PRO A 92 13.79 1.62 -14.36
N THR A 93 12.96 2.17 -15.24
CA THR A 93 11.64 1.62 -15.55
C THR A 93 11.78 0.48 -16.55
N LYS A 94 11.23 -0.70 -16.22
CA LYS A 94 11.13 -1.84 -17.13
C LYS A 94 9.66 -2.23 -17.27
N LYS A 95 9.13 -2.17 -18.51
CA LYS A 95 7.71 -2.43 -18.82
C LYS A 95 6.74 -1.53 -18.01
N GLY A 96 7.04 -0.24 -17.92
CA GLY A 96 6.15 0.74 -17.28
C GLY A 96 6.16 0.75 -15.74
N SER A 97 7.04 -0.02 -15.10
CA SER A 97 7.22 0.00 -13.64
C SER A 97 8.70 0.02 -13.26
N ARG A 98 9.05 0.77 -12.21
CA ARG A 98 10.42 0.77 -11.67
C ARG A 98 10.72 -0.59 -11.05
N LYS A 99 11.88 -1.16 -11.36
CA LYS A 99 12.31 -2.47 -10.85
C LYS A 99 13.58 -2.34 -10.03
N GLY A 100 13.67 -3.12 -8.95
CA GLY A 100 14.90 -3.27 -8.18
C GLY A 100 15.91 -4.19 -8.86
N ALA A 101 17.03 -4.44 -8.19
CA ALA A 101 18.11 -5.28 -8.69
C ALA A 101 17.61 -6.70 -8.96
N SER A 102 18.13 -7.33 -10.00
CA SER A 102 17.86 -8.76 -10.22
C SER A 102 18.67 -9.59 -9.23
N ASN A 103 19.91 -9.17 -8.94
CA ASN A 103 20.79 -9.76 -7.94
C ASN A 103 21.22 -8.73 -6.88
N PRO A 104 20.38 -8.47 -5.85
CA PRO A 104 20.72 -7.56 -4.75
C PRO A 104 22.01 -8.00 -4.05
N GLY A 105 22.97 -7.07 -3.89
CA GLY A 105 24.28 -7.32 -3.27
C GLY A 105 25.44 -7.39 -4.27
N HIS A 106 25.16 -7.71 -5.54
CA HIS A 106 26.12 -7.57 -6.64
C HIS A 106 25.75 -6.40 -7.55
N GLU A 107 24.46 -6.22 -7.80
CA GLU A 107 23.92 -5.13 -8.63
C GLU A 107 23.34 -4.03 -7.76
N THR A 108 23.65 -2.77 -8.12
CA THR A 108 23.04 -1.58 -7.52
C THR A 108 22.25 -0.83 -8.58
N VAL A 109 20.99 -0.53 -8.28
CA VAL A 109 20.02 0.06 -9.21
C VAL A 109 19.91 1.58 -9.04
N GLY A 110 20.31 2.08 -7.88
CA GLY A 110 20.30 3.50 -7.57
C GLY A 110 20.83 3.75 -6.17
N SER A 111 20.93 5.02 -5.81
CA SER A 111 21.35 5.44 -4.48
C SER A 111 20.38 6.44 -3.89
N ILE A 112 20.18 6.39 -2.58
CA ILE A 112 19.35 7.34 -1.83
C ILE A 112 20.15 7.89 -0.66
N SER A 113 19.89 9.13 -0.27
CA SER A 113 20.48 9.71 0.94
C SER A 113 19.65 9.38 2.19
N LEU A 114 20.27 9.50 3.37
CA LEU A 114 19.57 9.35 4.65
C LEU A 114 18.36 10.30 4.80
N LYS A 115 18.38 11.47 4.14
CA LYS A 115 17.25 12.40 4.11
C LYS A 115 16.00 11.77 3.50
N HIS A 116 16.16 11.08 2.36
CA HIS A 116 15.05 10.37 1.70
C HIS A 116 14.53 9.22 2.56
N VAL A 117 15.41 8.48 3.24
CA VAL A 117 15.02 7.42 4.17
C VAL A 117 14.14 7.98 5.30
N TYR A 118 14.53 9.11 5.86
CA TYR A 118 13.81 9.78 6.94
C TYR A 118 12.43 10.28 6.49
N GLU A 119 12.32 10.85 5.29
CA GLU A 119 11.04 11.26 4.70
C GLU A 119 10.11 10.06 4.46
N ILE A 120 10.62 8.97 3.90
CA ILE A 120 9.86 7.73 3.71
C ILE A 120 9.40 7.17 5.06
N ALA A 121 10.25 7.24 6.08
CA ALA A 121 9.90 6.81 7.43
C ALA A 121 8.75 7.66 8.00
N LYS A 122 8.81 8.99 7.88
CA LYS A 122 7.72 9.88 8.31
C LYS A 122 6.40 9.55 7.61
N ILE A 123 6.42 9.35 6.30
CA ILE A 123 5.23 8.98 5.53
C ILE A 123 4.65 7.66 6.04
N LYS A 124 5.50 6.66 6.34
CA LYS A 124 5.01 5.37 6.86
C LYS A 124 4.53 5.44 8.31
N GLN A 125 5.08 6.35 9.10
CA GLN A 125 4.71 6.52 10.51
C GLN A 125 3.32 7.13 10.69
N THR A 126 2.76 7.81 9.67
CA THR A 126 1.37 8.31 9.71
C THR A 126 0.34 7.19 9.82
N GLU A 127 0.73 5.95 9.53
CA GLU A 127 -0.13 4.80 9.64
C GLU A 127 -0.29 4.36 11.10
N LEU A 128 -1.53 4.25 11.58
CA LEU A 128 -1.83 3.95 12.99
C LEU A 128 -1.15 2.66 13.51
N ARG A 129 -0.94 1.66 12.65
CA ARG A 129 -0.25 0.42 13.05
C ARG A 129 1.27 0.57 13.23
N LEU A 130 1.85 1.64 12.68
CA LEU A 130 3.28 1.93 12.71
C LEU A 130 3.60 3.11 13.64
N SER A 131 2.61 3.87 14.11
CA SER A 131 2.81 5.06 14.94
C SER A 131 3.49 4.77 16.28
N GLY A 132 3.35 3.55 16.81
CA GLY A 132 4.00 3.12 18.04
C GLY A 132 5.49 2.75 17.89
N LEU A 133 6.02 2.67 16.66
CA LEU A 133 7.43 2.40 16.43
C LEU A 133 8.25 3.69 16.47
N SER A 134 9.47 3.60 17.03
CA SER A 134 10.41 4.72 16.98
C SER A 134 10.80 5.02 15.54
N LEU A 135 10.95 6.32 15.25
CA LEU A 135 11.31 6.77 13.91
C LEU A 135 12.67 6.21 13.47
N GLU A 136 13.61 6.06 14.40
CA GLU A 136 14.89 5.41 14.18
C GLU A 136 14.73 3.93 13.78
N GLY A 137 13.91 3.16 14.50
CA GLY A 137 13.65 1.76 14.18
C GLY A 137 12.99 1.59 12.80
N LEU A 138 12.13 2.54 12.43
CA LEU A 138 11.50 2.58 11.12
C LEU A 138 12.53 2.90 10.01
N CYS A 139 13.43 3.87 10.24
CA CYS A 139 14.52 4.19 9.32
C CYS A 139 15.44 2.99 9.11
N ARG A 140 15.88 2.31 10.19
CA ARG A 140 16.70 1.09 10.11
C ARG A 140 16.02 0.00 9.28
N SER A 141 14.71 -0.18 9.47
CA SER A 141 13.91 -1.15 8.69
C SER A 141 13.87 -0.81 7.20
N ILE A 142 13.74 0.48 6.86
CA ILE A 142 13.74 0.95 5.48
C ILE A 142 15.12 0.79 4.83
N ILE A 143 16.21 1.08 5.56
CA ILE A 143 17.59 0.87 5.10
C ILE A 143 17.84 -0.60 4.79
N TYR A 144 17.39 -1.51 5.68
CA TYR A 144 17.50 -2.94 5.44
C TYR A 144 16.74 -3.37 4.18
N GLN A 145 15.56 -2.81 3.95
CA GLN A 145 14.80 -3.08 2.73
C GLN A 145 15.44 -2.48 1.47
N ALA A 146 16.10 -1.32 1.56
CA ALA A 146 16.85 -0.75 0.43
C ALA A 146 17.97 -1.71 -0.04
N LYS A 147 18.67 -2.33 0.91
CA LYS A 147 19.69 -3.34 0.62
C LYS A 147 19.12 -4.56 -0.10
N SER A 148 17.94 -5.03 0.28
CA SER A 148 17.31 -6.22 -0.34
C SER A 148 16.78 -5.98 -1.76
N ILE A 149 16.66 -4.72 -2.20
CA ILE A 149 16.27 -4.37 -3.58
C ILE A 149 17.42 -3.77 -4.40
N GLY A 150 18.64 -3.79 -3.86
CA GLY A 150 19.85 -3.29 -4.53
C GLY A 150 19.90 -1.77 -4.64
N ILE A 151 19.44 -1.04 -3.62
CA ILE A 151 19.60 0.41 -3.51
C ILE A 151 20.66 0.70 -2.45
N ASN A 152 21.66 1.51 -2.82
CA ASN A 152 22.68 1.94 -1.88
C ASN A 152 22.19 3.13 -1.05
N VAL A 153 22.46 3.12 0.26
CA VAL A 153 22.11 4.23 1.15
C VAL A 153 23.37 5.01 1.47
N VAL A 154 23.40 6.27 1.05
CA VAL A 154 24.51 7.20 1.26
C VAL A 154 24.22 8.04 2.51
N PRO A 155 25.19 8.18 3.43
CA PRO A 155 25.06 9.05 4.60
C PRO A 155 24.80 10.52 4.23
#